data_AF-A0A833RDG6-F1
#
_entry.id   AF-A0A833RDG6-F1
#
_cell.length_a   1.000
_cell.length_b   1.000
_cell.length_c   1.000
_cell.angle_alpha   90.00
_cell.angle_beta   90.00
_cell.angle_gamma   90.00
#
_symmetry.space_group_name_H-M   'P 1'
#
loop_
_entity.id
_entity.type
_entity.pdbx_description
1 polymer ?
#
loop_
_entity_poly.entity_id
_entity_poly.type
_entity_poly.pdbx_seq_one_letter_code
_entity_poly.pdbx_strand_id
1 'polypeptide(L)' 'MVTSCRRSDEVVDPNIETKPSTRALERELLTALRCVDADADKRPKMCQVLELLRLDEFTSWIARVGFASSVQ' A
#
# COMPACT_ATOMS: atom_id res chain seq x y z
N MET A 1 -0.66 7.43 19.78
CA MET A 1 -0.68 5.94 19.68
C MET A 1 0.73 5.48 19.38
N VAL A 2 1.27 4.57 20.18
CA VAL A 2 2.53 3.88 19.90
C VAL A 2 2.37 3.07 18.63
N THR A 3 3.19 3.34 17.61
CA THR A 3 3.44 2.38 16.52
C THR A 3 4.92 2.00 16.55
N SER A 4 5.36 1.48 17.71
CA SER A 4 6.64 0.78 17.83
C SER A 4 6.42 -0.70 17.57
N CYS A 5 6.19 -1.07 16.30
CA CYS A 5 6.70 -2.33 15.78
C CYS A 5 6.97 -2.16 14.29
N ARG A 6 8.25 -2.14 13.93
CA ARG A 6 8.76 -1.78 12.59
C ARG A 6 8.75 -2.97 11.64
N ARG A 7 7.76 -3.86 11.75
CA ARG A 7 7.68 -5.11 10.99
C ARG A 7 6.31 -5.25 10.36
N SER A 8 6.24 -4.87 9.10
CA SER A 8 5.08 -5.01 8.23
C SER A 8 4.58 -6.45 8.15
N ASP A 9 5.47 -7.44 8.25
CA ASP A 9 5.11 -8.86 8.09
C ASP A 9 4.34 -9.46 9.30
N GLU A 10 4.42 -8.82 10.48
CA GLU A 10 3.74 -9.28 11.72
C GLU A 10 2.27 -8.83 11.79
N VAL A 11 1.86 -7.88 10.95
CA VAL A 11 0.46 -7.39 10.90
C VAL A 11 -0.39 -8.10 9.84
N VAL A 12 0.18 -9.10 9.15
CA VAL A 12 -0.55 -9.92 8.17
C VAL A 12 -1.47 -10.88 8.91
N ASP A 13 -2.74 -10.93 8.51
CA ASP A 13 -3.68 -11.93 9.01
C ASP A 13 -3.17 -13.35 8.68
N PRO A 14 -2.99 -14.24 9.68
CA PRO A 14 -2.53 -15.60 9.44
C PRO A 14 -3.49 -16.45 8.59
N ASN A 15 -4.75 -16.04 8.41
CA ASN A 15 -5.74 -16.75 7.60
C ASN A 15 -5.78 -16.33 6.12
N ILE A 16 -4.93 -15.41 5.69
CA ILE A 16 -4.89 -14.99 4.29
C ILE A 16 -4.21 -16.08 3.43
N GLU A 17 -4.94 -16.69 2.51
CA GLU A 17 -4.41 -17.78 1.66
C GLU A 17 -3.26 -17.31 0.76
N THR A 18 -3.38 -16.11 0.18
CA THR A 18 -2.35 -15.52 -0.67
C THR A 18 -1.67 -14.39 0.07
N LYS A 19 -0.45 -14.64 0.57
CA LYS A 19 0.33 -13.61 1.24
C LYS A 19 0.64 -12.46 0.26
N PRO A 20 0.24 -11.21 0.56
CA PRO A 20 0.56 -10.09 -0.30
C PRO A 20 2.08 -9.89 -0.38
N SER A 21 2.55 -9.21 -1.43
CA SER A 21 3.95 -8.83 -1.49
C SER A 21 4.29 -7.88 -0.34
N THR A 22 5.51 -7.98 0.20
CA THR A 22 5.94 -7.09 1.30
C THR A 22 5.81 -5.61 0.95
N ARG A 23 6.03 -5.25 -0.33
CA ARG A 23 5.86 -3.88 -0.84
C ARG A 23 4.41 -3.43 -0.86
N ALA A 24 3.49 -4.29 -1.29
CA ALA A 24 2.05 -4.02 -1.26
C ALA A 24 1.59 -3.74 0.17
N LEU A 25 2.00 -4.62 1.08
CA LEU A 25 1.66 -4.58 2.49
C LEU A 25 2.18 -3.32 3.20
N GLU A 26 3.45 -2.97 3.02
CA GLU A 26 4.03 -1.75 3.59
C GLU A 26 3.28 -0.51 3.12
N ARG A 27 2.93 -0.45 1.84
CA ARG A 27 2.24 0.70 1.27
C ARG A 27 0.78 0.78 1.72
N GLU A 28 0.05 -0.35 1.79
CA GLU A 28 -1.31 -0.36 2.35
C GLU A 28 -1.30 0.10 3.81
N LEU A 29 -0.34 -0.39 4.61
CA LEU A 29 -0.20 0.01 6.00
C LEU A 29 0.11 1.51 6.11
N LEU A 30 1.01 2.06 5.27
CA LEU A 30 1.30 3.50 5.22
C LEU A 30 0.07 4.32 4.80
N THR A 31 -0.72 3.81 3.85
CA THR A 31 -1.97 4.45 3.41
C THR A 31 -2.98 4.46 4.55
N ALA A 32 -3.16 3.33 5.24
CA ALA A 32 -4.04 3.21 6.40
C ALA A 32 -3.63 4.17 7.52
N LEU A 33 -2.34 4.25 7.85
CA LEU A 33 -1.80 5.16 8.86
C LEU A 33 -2.05 6.63 8.49
N ARG A 34 -1.92 7.02 7.22
CA ARG A 34 -2.25 8.38 6.75
C ARG A 34 -3.74 8.69 6.86
N CYS A 35 -4.61 7.71 6.64
CA CYS A 35 -6.06 7.88 6.78
C CYS A 35 -6.50 8.13 8.23
N VAL A 36 -5.75 7.61 9.21
CA VAL A 36 -6.05 7.76 10.64
C VAL A 36 -5.11 8.73 11.35
N ASP A 37 -4.46 9.63 10.61
CA ASP A 37 -3.56 10.62 11.19
C ASP A 37 -4.29 11.43 12.28
N ALA A 38 -3.57 11.71 13.38
CA ALA A 38 -4.09 12.48 14.50
C ALA A 38 -4.48 13.90 14.06
N ASP A 39 -3.79 14.42 13.05
CA ASP A 39 -4.08 15.68 12.40
C ASP A 39 -5.06 15.46 11.23
N ALA A 40 -6.26 16.03 11.35
CA ALA A 40 -7.31 15.88 10.35
C ALA A 40 -6.94 16.52 9.00
N ASP A 41 -6.11 17.56 8.99
CA ASP A 41 -5.70 18.26 7.76
C ASP A 41 -4.69 17.44 6.94
N LYS A 42 -3.99 16.49 7.59
CA LYS A 42 -3.06 15.57 6.91
C LYS A 42 -3.77 14.36 6.30
N ARG A 43 -5.04 14.13 6.63
CA ARG A 43 -5.78 12.96 6.13
C ARG A 43 -6.04 13.10 4.63
N PRO A 44 -5.64 12.11 3.81
CA PRO A 44 -5.87 12.15 2.38
C PRO A 44 -7.37 12.11 2.07
N LYS A 45 -7.78 12.78 0.99
CA LYS A 45 -9.12 12.62 0.43
C LYS A 45 -9.27 11.23 -0.18
N MET A 46 -10.50 10.71 -0.24
CA MET A 46 -10.78 9.38 -0.79
C MET A 46 -10.17 9.15 -2.18
N CYS A 47 -10.18 10.14 -3.07
CA CYS A 47 -9.53 10.02 -4.39
C CYS A 47 -8.01 9.80 -4.29
N GLN A 48 -7.34 10.44 -3.34
CA GLN A 48 -5.91 10.25 -3.10
C GLN A 48 -5.63 8.87 -2.50
N VAL A 49 -6.53 8.36 -1.64
CA VAL A 49 -6.46 6.99 -1.11
C VAL A 49 -6.57 5.97 -2.24
N LEU A 50 -7.52 6.16 -3.17
CA LEU A 50 -7.67 5.28 -4.34
C LEU A 50 -6.42 5.28 -5.22
N GLU A 51 -5.81 6.44 -5.45
CA GLU A 51 -4.56 6.54 -6.22
C GLU A 51 -3.41 5.83 -5.50
N LEU A 52 -3.26 6.07 -4.20
CA LEU A 52 -2.26 5.42 -3.36
C LEU A 52 -2.42 3.90 -3.33
N LEU A 53 -3.64 3.37 -3.43
CA LEU A 53 -3.93 1.94 -3.52
C LEU A 53 -3.74 1.37 -4.94
N ARG A 54 -4.08 2.13 -5.99
CA ARG A 54 -3.93 1.70 -7.40
C ARG A 54 -2.49 1.54 -7.88
N LEU A 55 -1.51 2.24 -7.30
CA LEU A 55 -0.13 2.16 -7.79
C LEU A 55 0.55 0.77 -7.67
N ASP A 56 0.10 -0.11 -6.77
CA ASP A 56 0.56 -1.49 -6.59
C ASP A 56 -0.15 -2.42 -7.56
N GLU A 57 -1.45 -2.21 -7.76
CA GLU A 57 -2.18 -2.83 -8.87
C GLU A 57 -1.53 -2.44 -10.19
N PHE A 58 -1.09 -1.19 -10.39
CA PHE A 58 -0.39 -0.76 -11.60
C PHE A 58 1.01 -1.36 -11.73
N THR A 59 1.76 -1.50 -10.64
CA THR A 59 3.10 -2.14 -10.68
C THR A 59 2.99 -3.65 -10.89
N SER A 60 2.00 -4.29 -10.26
CA SER A 60 1.60 -5.68 -10.45
C SER A 60 1.05 -5.91 -11.85
N TRP A 61 0.20 -5.03 -12.37
CA TRP A 61 -0.34 -5.06 -13.72
C TRP A 61 0.78 -4.83 -14.74
N ILE A 62 1.67 -3.84 -14.59
CA ILE A 62 2.86 -3.69 -15.43
C ILE A 62 3.74 -4.95 -15.38
N ALA A 63 3.98 -5.52 -14.19
CA ALA A 63 4.77 -6.74 -14.04
C ALA A 63 4.07 -7.97 -14.68
N ARG A 64 2.74 -8.02 -14.64
CA ARG A 64 1.91 -9.10 -15.21
C ARG A 64 1.63 -8.95 -16.69
N VAL A 65 1.58 -7.71 -17.20
CA VAL A 65 1.24 -7.35 -18.58
C VAL A 65 2.50 -7.01 -19.38
N GLY A 66 3.67 -7.00 -18.73
CA GLY A 66 4.97 -6.86 -19.39
C GLY A 66 5.06 -5.60 -20.24
N PHE A 67 4.72 -4.43 -19.67
CA PHE A 67 4.84 -3.17 -20.41
C PHE A 67 6.32 -2.76 -20.51
N ALA A 68 7.03 -3.41 -21.44
CA ALA A 68 8.18 -2.83 -22.10
C ALA A 68 7.71 -1.58 -22.85
N SER A 69 7.73 -0.42 -22.18
CA SER A 69 8.05 0.82 -22.86
C SER A 69 9.51 1.09 -22.54
N SER A 70 10.44 0.83 -23.45
CA SER A 70 10.66 1.71 -24.61
C SER A 70 10.50 3.17 -24.17
N VAL A 71 11.35 3.58 -23.23
CA VAL A 71 11.80 4.96 -23.16
C VAL A 71 12.51 5.22 -24.49
N GLN A 72 11.90 6.07 -25.31
CA GLN A 72 12.54 6.72 -26.45
C GLN A 72 13.78 7.49 -25.99
#